data_AF-A0A858RPK8-F1
#
_entry.id   AF-A0A858RPK8-F1
#
_cell.length_a   1.000
_cell.length_b   1.000
_cell.length_c   1.000
_cell.angle_alpha   90.00
_cell.angle_beta   90.00
_cell.angle_gamma   90.00
#
_symmetry.space_group_name_H-M   'P 1'
#
loop_
_entity.id
_entity.type
_entity.pdbx_description
1 polymer ?
#
loop_
_entity_poly.entity_id
_entity_poly.type
_entity_poly.pdbx_seq_one_letter_code
_entity_poly.pdbx_strand_id
1 'polypeptide(L)'
;MWKLVILLSLIPLVAAWAGRHWFWTRVRYEGMRRDCEISVKDLRQRMGLPPGRRGNETHAAALGNAVRECGLMLLEKEGDTLAKSRYKGSFLTRVLPALVGVIAVFAILSKRVPAGWAVAGAIGVMAMWTLLRLTGMAIEWRAVARGTEALKATHPLKRMNDEEEVIRCAKASVWSTAWPF
;
A
#
# COMPACT_ATOMS: atom_id res chain seq x y z
N MET A 1 -3.61 30.68 -13.50
CA MET A 1 -2.54 29.67 -13.31
C MET A 1 -2.91 28.56 -12.32
N TRP A 2 -3.44 28.86 -11.12
CA TRP A 2 -3.80 27.83 -10.13
C TRP A 2 -4.73 26.71 -10.66
N LYS A 3 -5.67 27.03 -11.58
CA LYS A 3 -6.52 26.04 -12.25
C LYS A 3 -5.72 24.98 -13.04
N LEU A 4 -4.64 25.37 -13.71
CA LEU A 4 -3.75 24.46 -14.45
C LEU A 4 -2.99 23.53 -13.49
N VAL A 5 -2.53 24.07 -12.36
CA VAL A 5 -1.87 23.27 -11.31
C VAL A 5 -2.81 22.19 -10.80
N ILE A 6 -4.08 22.53 -10.56
CA ILE A 6 -5.09 21.55 -10.13
C ILE A 6 -5.32 20.51 -11.21
N LEU A 7 -5.57 20.92 -12.46
CA LEU A 7 -5.81 19.99 -13.57
C LEU A 7 -4.67 18.98 -13.75
N LEU A 8 -3.42 19.46 -13.77
CA LEU A 8 -2.26 18.59 -13.89
C LEU A 8 -2.06 17.68 -12.68
N SER A 9 -2.35 18.18 -11.47
CA SER A 9 -2.22 17.40 -10.23
C SER A 9 -3.33 16.35 -10.08
N LEU A 10 -4.50 16.57 -10.69
CA LEU A 10 -5.60 15.60 -10.69
C LEU A 10 -5.28 14.36 -11.52
N ILE A 11 -4.48 14.45 -12.58
CA ILE A 11 -4.14 13.32 -13.45
C ILE A 11 -3.52 12.14 -12.66
N PRO A 12 -2.40 12.30 -11.93
CA PRO A 12 -1.81 11.19 -11.17
C PRO A 12 -2.72 10.72 -10.03
N LEU A 13 -3.52 11.62 -9.46
CA LEU A 13 -4.47 11.26 -8.41
C LEU A 13 -5.58 10.36 -8.97
N VAL A 14 -6.27 10.79 -10.02
CA VAL A 14 -7.32 9.99 -10.65
C VAL A 14 -6.78 8.66 -11.16
N ALA A 15 -5.58 8.64 -11.76
CA ALA A 15 -4.94 7.41 -12.20
C ALA A 15 -4.67 6.43 -11.04
N ALA A 16 -4.12 6.92 -9.92
CA ALA A 16 -3.87 6.08 -8.75
C ALA A 16 -5.17 5.60 -8.08
N TRP A 17 -6.20 6.44 -8.03
CA TRP A 17 -7.52 6.07 -7.54
C TRP A 17 -8.16 4.99 -8.42
N ALA A 18 -8.17 5.18 -9.74
CA ALA A 18 -8.71 4.23 -10.71
C ALA A 18 -7.96 2.89 -10.64
N GLY A 19 -6.63 2.92 -10.58
CA GLY A 19 -5.80 1.73 -10.41
C GLY A 19 -6.13 0.96 -9.13
N ARG A 20 -6.23 1.66 -7.99
CA ARG A 20 -6.66 1.02 -6.73
C ARG A 20 -8.08 0.47 -6.82
N HIS A 21 -9.00 1.22 -7.41
CA HIS A 21 -10.39 0.77 -7.52
C HIS A 21 -10.48 -0.49 -8.36
N TRP A 22 -9.87 -0.51 -9.55
CA TRP A 22 -9.98 -1.62 -10.49
C TRP A 22 -9.21 -2.87 -10.03
N PHE A 23 -7.98 -2.70 -9.57
CA PHE A 23 -7.09 -3.83 -9.28
C PHE A 23 -7.16 -4.32 -7.84
N TRP A 24 -7.45 -3.44 -6.87
CA TRP A 24 -7.45 -3.82 -5.46
C TRP A 24 -8.83 -4.06 -4.89
N THR A 25 -9.81 -3.18 -5.11
CA THR A 25 -11.08 -3.29 -4.38
C THR A 25 -11.82 -4.59 -4.67
N ARG A 26 -11.93 -4.96 -5.95
CA ARG A 26 -12.57 -6.21 -6.37
C ARG A 26 -11.88 -7.44 -5.79
N VAL A 27 -10.56 -7.54 -5.94
CA VAL A 27 -9.77 -8.69 -5.44
C VAL A 27 -9.82 -8.77 -3.92
N ARG A 28 -9.77 -7.63 -3.23
CA ARG A 28 -9.89 -7.59 -1.77
C ARG A 28 -11.26 -8.09 -1.31
N TYR A 29 -12.35 -7.69 -1.97
CA TYR A 29 -13.68 -8.18 -1.60
C TYR A 29 -13.83 -9.69 -1.84
N GLU A 30 -13.29 -10.20 -2.95
CA GLU A 30 -13.23 -11.65 -3.21
C GLU A 30 -12.40 -12.37 -2.13
N GLY A 31 -11.21 -11.85 -1.81
CA GLY A 31 -10.30 -12.42 -0.82
C GLY A 31 -10.73 -12.27 0.64
N MET A 32 -11.63 -11.34 0.97
CA MET A 32 -12.25 -11.25 2.30
C MET A 32 -13.35 -12.31 2.52
N ARG A 33 -13.90 -12.87 1.44
CA ARG A 33 -14.92 -13.93 1.52
C ARG A 33 -14.33 -15.34 1.62
N ARG A 34 -13.04 -15.49 1.38
CA ARG A 34 -12.32 -16.77 1.49
C ARG A 34 -11.50 -16.80 2.77
N ASP A 35 -11.93 -17.64 3.70
CA ASP A 35 -11.17 -17.99 4.89
C ASP A 35 -10.18 -19.09 4.57
N CYS A 36 -8.92 -18.88 4.95
CA CYS A 36 -7.89 -19.90 4.89
C CYS A 36 -7.71 -20.55 6.27
N GLU A 37 -7.22 -21.79 6.28
CA GLU A 37 -7.00 -22.56 7.52
C GLU A 37 -5.87 -21.97 8.40
N ILE A 38 -5.04 -21.08 7.85
CA ILE A 38 -3.87 -20.50 8.54
C ILE A 38 -4.10 -19.03 8.89
N SER A 39 -3.62 -18.62 10.07
CA SER A 39 -3.63 -17.21 10.47
C SER A 39 -2.43 -16.45 9.90
N VAL A 40 -2.54 -15.13 9.78
CA VAL A 40 -1.42 -14.25 9.42
C VAL A 40 -0.22 -14.45 10.35
N LYS A 41 -0.46 -14.72 11.65
CA LYS A 41 0.60 -14.99 12.63
C LYS A 41 1.38 -16.26 12.28
N ASP A 42 0.67 -17.35 12.03
CA ASP A 42 1.28 -18.65 11.71
C ASP A 42 2.02 -18.58 10.38
N LEU A 43 1.45 -17.89 9.40
CA LEU A 43 2.08 -17.63 8.11
C LEU A 43 3.44 -16.92 8.29
N ARG A 44 3.48 -15.84 9.06
CA ARG A 44 4.73 -15.10 9.34
C ARG A 44 5.75 -15.95 10.08
N GLN A 45 5.30 -16.73 11.06
CA GLN A 45 6.18 -17.62 11.82
C GLN A 45 6.82 -18.68 10.93
N ARG A 46 6.04 -19.28 10.00
CA ARG A 46 6.57 -20.26 9.02
C ARG A 46 7.57 -19.65 8.04
N MET A 47 7.45 -18.35 7.74
CA MET A 47 8.43 -17.60 6.95
C MET A 47 9.62 -17.07 7.78
N GLY A 48 9.74 -17.42 9.06
CA GLY A 48 10.85 -16.99 9.92
C GLY A 48 10.85 -15.49 10.22
N LEU A 49 9.65 -14.90 10.32
CA LEU A 49 9.46 -13.47 10.55
C LEU A 49 8.65 -13.21 11.83
N PRO A 50 8.88 -12.06 12.50
CA PRO A 50 8.17 -11.74 13.73
C PRO A 50 6.65 -11.59 13.48
N PRO A 51 5.81 -11.85 14.50
CA PRO A 51 4.38 -11.65 14.40
C PRO A 51 4.07 -10.16 14.15
N GLY A 52 3.16 -9.89 13.21
CA GLY A 52 2.72 -8.52 12.90
C GLY A 52 1.63 -8.02 13.84
N ARG A 53 1.24 -6.75 13.69
CA ARG A 53 0.13 -6.12 14.45
C ARG A 53 -1.24 -6.78 14.21
N ARG A 54 -1.42 -7.47 13.08
CA ARG A 54 -2.64 -8.22 12.73
C ARG A 54 -2.28 -9.69 12.63
N GLY A 55 -2.49 -10.44 13.71
CA GLY A 55 -2.06 -11.83 13.81
C GLY A 55 -3.17 -12.85 13.53
N ASN A 56 -4.40 -12.54 13.93
CA ASN A 56 -5.50 -13.52 13.96
C ASN A 56 -6.38 -13.50 12.70
N GLU A 57 -6.10 -12.62 11.74
CA GLU A 57 -6.84 -12.59 10.47
C GLU A 57 -6.48 -13.83 9.64
N THR A 58 -7.50 -14.53 9.13
CA THR A 58 -7.36 -15.78 8.33
C THR A 58 -7.79 -15.59 6.88
N HIS A 59 -8.34 -14.43 6.52
CA HIS A 59 -8.83 -14.16 5.17
C HIS A 59 -7.68 -14.09 4.15
N ALA A 60 -7.90 -14.57 2.92
CA ALA A 60 -6.90 -14.54 1.85
C ALA A 60 -6.38 -13.13 1.56
N ALA A 61 -7.21 -12.10 1.68
CA ALA A 61 -6.79 -10.70 1.54
C ALA A 61 -5.80 -10.25 2.64
N ALA A 62 -5.99 -10.71 3.87
CA ALA A 62 -5.09 -10.41 4.99
C ALA A 62 -3.76 -11.16 4.85
N LEU A 63 -3.82 -12.44 4.47
CA LEU A 63 -2.66 -13.25 4.16
C LEU A 63 -1.85 -12.67 3.00
N GLY A 64 -2.52 -12.22 1.92
CA GLY A 64 -1.84 -11.57 0.79
C GLY A 64 -1.11 -10.29 1.18
N ASN A 65 -1.70 -9.46 2.04
CA ASN A 65 -1.02 -8.29 2.61
C ASN A 65 0.19 -8.71 3.46
N ALA A 66 0.05 -9.77 4.26
CA ALA A 66 1.14 -10.31 5.07
C ALA A 66 2.28 -10.84 4.20
N VAL A 67 1.99 -11.55 3.11
CA VAL A 67 3.01 -12.01 2.14
C VAL A 67 3.80 -10.82 1.57
N ARG A 68 3.12 -9.73 1.18
CA ARG A 68 3.81 -8.51 0.72
C ARG A 68 4.70 -7.91 1.80
N GLU A 69 4.21 -7.78 3.04
CA GLU A 69 5.00 -7.27 4.16
C GLU A 69 6.22 -8.16 4.45
N CYS A 70 6.05 -9.48 4.37
CA CYS A 70 7.13 -10.44 4.56
C CYS A 70 8.17 -10.32 3.45
N GLY A 71 7.73 -10.16 2.21
CA GLY A 71 8.61 -9.86 1.09
C GLY A 71 9.45 -8.60 1.29
N LEU A 72 8.84 -7.52 1.80
CA LEU A 72 9.58 -6.28 2.13
C LEU A 72 10.63 -6.51 3.22
N MET A 73 10.29 -7.31 4.26
CA MET A 73 11.24 -7.66 5.32
C MET A 73 12.38 -8.54 4.80
N LEU A 74 12.11 -9.46 3.87
CA LEU A 74 13.14 -10.29 3.25
C LEU A 74 14.08 -9.43 2.40
N LEU A 75 13.56 -8.50 1.60
CA LEU A 75 14.38 -7.54 0.85
C LEU A 75 15.21 -6.62 1.76
N GLU A 76 14.65 -6.19 2.91
CA GLU A 76 15.40 -5.44 3.91
C GLU A 76 16.57 -6.26 4.48
N LYS A 77 16.37 -7.56 4.75
CA LYS A 77 17.43 -8.47 5.21
C LYS A 77 18.52 -8.68 4.15
N GLU A 78 18.16 -8.65 2.87
CA GLU A 78 19.09 -8.71 1.73
C GLU A 78 19.85 -7.38 1.51
N GLY A 79 19.57 -6.34 2.29
CA GLY A 79 20.29 -5.06 2.27
C GLY A 79 19.63 -3.97 1.42
N ASP A 80 18.42 -4.17 0.90
CA ASP A 80 17.72 -3.14 0.15
C ASP A 80 17.21 -2.02 1.08
N THR A 81 17.94 -0.91 1.08
CA THR A 81 17.63 0.28 1.90
C THR A 81 16.31 0.94 1.51
N LEU A 82 15.83 0.73 0.28
CA LEU A 82 14.56 1.27 -0.19
C LEU A 82 13.37 0.50 0.39
N ALA A 83 13.51 -0.81 0.58
CA ALA A 83 12.50 -1.63 1.25
C ALA A 83 12.31 -1.20 2.71
N LYS A 84 13.43 -0.91 3.41
CA LYS A 84 13.42 -0.38 4.79
C LYS A 84 12.70 0.96 4.90
N SER A 85 12.99 1.88 3.98
CA SER A 85 12.31 3.19 3.92
C SER A 85 10.81 3.04 3.70
N ARG A 86 10.39 2.09 2.85
CA ARG A 86 8.97 1.82 2.58
C ARG A 86 8.24 1.23 3.77
N TYR A 87 8.85 0.27 4.46
CA TYR A 87 8.26 -0.33 5.65
C TYR A 87 8.04 0.72 6.76
N LYS A 88 9.07 1.52 7.08
CA LYS A 88 9.01 2.58 8.09
C LYS A 88 8.15 3.77 7.66
N GLY A 89 8.14 4.08 6.37
CA GLY A 89 7.40 5.20 5.78
C GLY A 89 5.88 5.02 5.79
N SER A 90 5.36 3.82 6.06
CA SER A 90 3.92 3.57 6.06
C SER A 90 3.15 4.45 7.06
N PHE A 91 3.77 4.86 8.17
CA PHE A 91 3.16 5.79 9.11
C PHE A 91 3.00 7.20 8.52
N LEU A 92 4.10 7.75 7.97
CA LEU A 92 4.11 9.08 7.37
C LEU A 92 3.05 9.19 6.28
N THR A 93 2.85 8.11 5.51
CA THR A 93 1.86 8.09 4.45
C THR A 93 0.42 8.21 4.90
N ARG A 94 0.08 7.80 6.14
CA ARG A 94 -1.27 7.95 6.69
C ARG A 94 -1.50 9.33 7.30
N VAL A 95 -0.44 9.94 7.83
CA VAL A 95 -0.51 11.23 8.52
C VAL A 95 -0.44 12.40 7.54
N LEU A 96 0.34 12.26 6.46
CA LEU A 96 0.58 13.35 5.51
C LEU A 96 -0.71 14.00 4.95
N PRO A 97 -1.73 13.24 4.50
CA PRO A 97 -2.93 13.85 3.94
C PRO A 97 -3.70 14.68 4.98
N ALA A 98 -3.75 14.21 6.23
CA ALA A 98 -4.37 14.94 7.32
C ALA A 98 -3.58 16.22 7.65
N LEU A 99 -2.25 16.13 7.71
CA LEU A 99 -1.38 17.29 7.97
C LEU A 99 -1.53 18.36 6.87
N VAL A 100 -1.52 17.95 5.60
CA VAL A 100 -1.71 18.84 4.45
C VAL A 100 -3.08 19.53 4.52
N GLY A 101 -4.13 18.78 4.90
CA GLY A 101 -5.47 19.35 5.12
C GLY A 101 -5.49 20.42 6.20
N VAL A 102 -4.87 20.15 7.36
CA VAL A 102 -4.79 21.12 8.46
C VAL A 102 -4.03 22.39 8.03
N ILE A 103 -2.88 22.25 7.38
CA ILE A 103 -2.09 23.39 6.89
C ILE A 103 -2.90 24.21 5.88
N ALA A 104 -3.64 23.57 4.98
CA ALA A 104 -4.49 24.26 4.00
C ALA A 104 -5.59 25.09 4.67
N VAL A 105 -6.25 24.54 5.70
CA VAL A 105 -7.28 25.25 6.48
C VAL A 105 -6.69 26.47 7.18
N PHE A 106 -5.54 26.33 7.85
CA PHE A 106 -4.87 27.45 8.51
C PHE A 106 -4.41 28.54 7.51
N ALA A 107 -3.92 28.14 6.34
CA ALA A 107 -3.52 29.08 5.29
C ALA A 107 -4.71 29.92 4.80
N ILE A 108 -5.89 29.32 4.66
CA ILE A 108 -7.13 30.01 4.28
C ILE A 108 -7.61 30.94 5.40
N LEU A 109 -7.65 30.46 6.66
CA LEU A 109 -8.13 31.23 7.80
C LEU A 109 -7.25 32.44 8.12
N SER A 110 -5.93 32.32 7.94
CA SER A 110 -4.99 33.42 8.16
C SER A 110 -5.11 34.54 7.12
N LYS A 111 -5.91 34.35 6.05
CA LYS A 111 -6.05 35.25 4.89
C LYS A 111 -4.73 35.64 4.21
N ARG A 112 -3.62 34.96 4.56
CA ARG A 112 -2.29 35.22 3.98
C ARG A 112 -2.20 34.76 2.53
N VAL A 113 -3.02 33.77 2.14
CA VAL A 113 -2.99 33.18 0.81
C VAL A 113 -4.42 33.11 0.26
N PRO A 114 -4.65 33.46 -1.02
CA PRO A 114 -5.94 33.27 -1.65
C PRO A 114 -6.35 31.80 -1.60
N ALA A 115 -7.62 31.52 -1.28
CA ALA A 115 -8.10 30.15 -1.07
C ALA A 115 -7.78 29.20 -2.24
N GLY A 116 -7.87 29.69 -3.49
CA GLY A 116 -7.53 28.90 -4.68
C GLY A 116 -6.07 28.43 -4.72
N TRP A 117 -5.12 29.22 -4.21
CA TRP A 117 -3.71 28.83 -4.14
C TRP A 117 -3.44 27.86 -2.98
N ALA A 118 -4.10 28.04 -1.84
CA ALA A 118 -4.00 27.10 -0.72
C ALA A 118 -4.48 25.69 -1.12
N VAL A 119 -5.64 25.62 -1.79
CA VAL A 119 -6.19 24.35 -2.30
C VAL A 119 -5.30 23.76 -3.39
N ALA A 120 -4.83 24.57 -4.36
CA ALA A 120 -3.94 24.09 -5.41
C ALA A 120 -2.61 23.54 -4.84
N GLY A 121 -2.05 24.19 -3.82
CA GLY A 121 -0.85 23.72 -3.13
C GLY A 121 -1.08 22.39 -2.42
N ALA A 122 -2.18 22.24 -1.70
CA ALA A 122 -2.54 20.99 -1.03
C ALA A 122 -2.68 19.82 -2.03
N ILE A 123 -3.42 20.03 -3.12
CA ILE A 123 -3.58 19.02 -4.18
C ILE A 123 -2.23 18.71 -4.84
N GLY A 124 -1.39 19.72 -5.09
CA GLY A 124 -0.07 19.55 -5.68
C GLY A 124 0.86 18.70 -4.82
N VAL A 125 0.91 18.93 -3.50
CA VAL A 125 1.69 18.10 -2.57
C VAL A 125 1.19 16.65 -2.56
N MET A 126 -0.13 16.45 -2.56
CA MET A 126 -0.73 15.11 -2.62
C MET A 126 -0.44 14.40 -3.95
N ALA A 127 -0.47 15.12 -5.07
CA ALA A 127 -0.13 14.59 -6.38
C ALA A 127 1.34 14.20 -6.47
N MET A 128 2.25 15.06 -6.01
CA MET A 128 3.69 14.76 -5.94
C MET A 128 3.96 13.53 -5.06
N TRP A 129 3.29 13.45 -3.90
CA TRP A 129 3.39 12.28 -3.02
C TRP A 129 2.89 10.99 -3.68
N THR A 130 1.79 11.08 -4.44
CA THR A 130 1.23 9.96 -5.18
C THR A 130 2.18 9.50 -6.29
N LEU A 131 2.82 10.42 -7.00
CA LEU A 131 3.86 10.09 -7.98
C LEU A 131 5.05 9.37 -7.33
N LEU A 132 5.55 9.89 -6.21
CA LEU A 132 6.61 9.22 -5.43
C LEU A 132 6.19 7.82 -4.97
N ARG A 133 4.90 7.58 -4.73
CA ARG A 133 4.39 6.24 -4.40
C ARG A 133 4.34 5.32 -5.62
N LEU A 134 3.86 5.82 -6.75
CA LEU A 134 3.79 5.08 -8.00
C LEU A 134 5.19 4.63 -8.45
N THR A 135 6.20 5.50 -8.36
CA THR A 135 7.58 5.13 -8.71
C THR A 135 8.14 4.03 -7.80
N GLY A 136 7.72 3.97 -6.53
CA GLY A 136 8.11 2.90 -5.61
C GLY A 136 7.32 1.61 -5.71
N MET A 137 6.29 1.52 -6.57
CA MET A 137 5.57 0.27 -6.77
C MET A 137 6.47 -0.84 -7.30
N ALA A 138 7.52 -0.52 -8.06
CA ALA A 138 8.45 -1.52 -8.56
C ALA A 138 9.10 -2.36 -7.42
N ILE A 139 9.41 -1.72 -6.29
CA ILE A 139 9.97 -2.40 -5.11
C ILE A 139 8.90 -3.27 -4.45
N GLU A 140 7.66 -2.80 -4.37
CA GLU A 140 6.54 -3.57 -3.83
C GLU A 140 6.23 -4.80 -4.69
N TRP A 141 6.36 -4.71 -6.02
CA TRP A 141 6.24 -5.85 -6.92
C TRP A 141 7.36 -6.88 -6.71
N ARG A 142 8.60 -6.42 -6.53
CA ARG A 142 9.73 -7.30 -6.16
C ARG A 142 9.51 -7.95 -4.80
N ALA A 143 8.99 -7.19 -3.83
CA ALA A 143 8.67 -7.70 -2.52
C ALA A 143 7.61 -8.80 -2.60
N VAL A 144 6.53 -8.59 -3.36
CA VAL A 144 5.52 -9.63 -3.59
C VAL A 144 6.15 -10.84 -4.26
N ALA A 145 6.95 -10.68 -5.32
CA ALA A 145 7.62 -11.81 -5.98
C ALA A 145 8.43 -12.64 -4.97
N ARG A 146 9.28 -11.98 -4.18
CA ARG A 146 10.09 -12.63 -3.15
C ARG A 146 9.27 -13.28 -2.05
N GLY A 147 8.21 -12.62 -1.59
CA GLY A 147 7.27 -13.16 -0.62
C GLY A 147 6.54 -14.39 -1.15
N THR A 148 6.18 -14.42 -2.44
CA THR A 148 5.53 -15.57 -3.08
C THR A 148 6.48 -16.74 -3.29
N GLU A 149 7.76 -16.49 -3.57
CA GLU A 149 8.78 -17.54 -3.59
C GLU A 149 8.97 -18.16 -2.20
N ALA A 150 9.06 -17.33 -1.16
CA ALA A 150 9.16 -17.81 0.22
C ALA A 150 7.91 -18.59 0.66
N LEU A 151 6.72 -18.14 0.21
CA LEU A 151 5.46 -18.84 0.44
C LEU A 151 5.47 -20.23 -0.19
N LYS A 152 5.87 -20.32 -1.47
CA LYS A 152 5.99 -21.59 -2.19
C LYS A 152 7.01 -22.53 -1.55
N ALA A 153 8.16 -22.00 -1.13
CA ALA A 153 9.21 -22.81 -0.50
C ALA A 153 8.77 -23.41 0.84
N THR A 154 7.89 -22.73 1.59
CA THR A 154 7.43 -23.18 2.91
C THR A 154 6.14 -23.98 2.88
N HIS A 155 5.43 -24.01 1.73
CA HIS A 155 4.10 -24.61 1.53
C HIS A 155 3.20 -24.54 2.78
N PRO A 156 2.91 -23.34 3.31
CA PRO A 156 2.21 -23.22 4.57
C PRO A 156 0.71 -23.51 4.44
N LEU A 157 0.17 -23.41 3.22
CA LEU A 157 -1.23 -23.69 2.89
C LEU A 157 -1.37 -25.11 2.38
N LYS A 158 -2.39 -25.83 2.88
CA LYS A 158 -2.64 -27.23 2.50
C LYS A 158 -3.29 -27.35 1.11
N ARG A 159 -4.02 -26.32 0.68
CA ARG A 159 -4.78 -26.31 -0.58
C ARG A 159 -4.12 -25.38 -1.58
N MET A 160 -3.85 -25.87 -2.80
CA MET A 160 -3.28 -25.07 -3.89
C MET A 160 -4.16 -23.87 -4.27
N ASN A 161 -5.49 -24.05 -4.25
CA ASN A 161 -6.43 -22.97 -4.58
C ASN A 161 -6.34 -21.79 -3.58
N ASP A 162 -6.06 -22.06 -2.31
CA ASP A 162 -5.89 -21.01 -1.30
C ASP A 162 -4.58 -20.26 -1.53
N GLU A 163 -3.52 -20.97 -1.91
CA GLU A 163 -2.22 -20.38 -2.23
C GLU A 163 -2.31 -19.44 -3.43
N GLU A 164 -2.98 -19.85 -4.51
CA GLU A 164 -3.18 -19.03 -5.70
C GLU A 164 -3.98 -17.75 -5.40
N GLU A 165 -5.03 -17.84 -4.59
CA GLU A 165 -5.79 -16.65 -4.17
C GLU A 165 -4.98 -15.72 -3.26
N VAL A 166 -4.20 -16.27 -2.34
CA VAL A 166 -3.31 -15.46 -1.50
C VAL A 166 -2.27 -14.75 -2.37
N ILE A 167 -1.70 -15.41 -3.38
CA ILE A 167 -0.78 -14.81 -4.35
C ILE A 167 -1.49 -13.71 -5.16
N ARG A 168 -2.73 -13.96 -5.63
CA ARG A 168 -3.54 -12.98 -6.36
C ARG A 168 -3.83 -11.75 -5.49
N CYS A 169 -4.20 -11.96 -4.23
CA CYS A 169 -4.40 -10.90 -3.24
C CYS A 169 -3.10 -10.16 -2.94
N ALA A 170 -1.96 -10.84 -2.83
CA ALA A 170 -0.66 -10.23 -2.61
C ALA A 170 -0.28 -9.30 -3.77
N LYS A 171 -0.43 -9.74 -5.02
CA LYS A 171 -0.19 -8.91 -6.22
C LYS A 171 -1.13 -7.71 -6.25
N ALA A 172 -2.41 -7.92 -5.96
CA ALA A 172 -3.40 -6.84 -5.91
C ALA A 172 -3.08 -5.83 -4.79
N SER A 173 -2.50 -6.28 -3.67
CA SER A 173 -2.19 -5.43 -2.53
C SER A 173 -1.16 -4.34 -2.83
N VAL A 174 -0.35 -4.50 -3.88
CA VAL A 174 0.57 -3.46 -4.35
C VAL A 174 -0.22 -2.20 -4.75
N TRP A 175 -1.39 -2.34 -5.36
CA TRP A 175 -2.25 -1.21 -5.72
C TRP A 175 -2.89 -0.52 -4.53
N SER A 176 -2.94 -1.16 -3.36
CA SER A 176 -3.44 -0.52 -2.15
C SER A 176 -2.52 0.63 -1.70
N THR A 177 -1.21 0.53 -1.97
CA THR A 177 -0.21 1.53 -1.58
C THR A 177 -0.09 2.69 -2.56
N ALA A 178 -0.65 2.57 -3.77
CA ALA A 178 -0.65 3.64 -4.76
C ALA A 178 -1.48 4.85 -4.31
N TRP A 179 -2.61 4.61 -3.65
CA TRP A 179 -3.50 5.67 -3.19
C TRP A 179 -3.20 6.07 -1.74
N PRO A 180 -3.04 7.38 -1.43
CA PRO A 180 -2.70 7.85 -0.08
C PRO A 180 -3.87 7.85 0.92
N PHE A 181 -5.11 7.61 0.45
CA PHE A 181 -6.32 7.59 1.30
C PHE A 181 -6.88 6.18 1.51
#